data_AF-A0A850G6Q8-F1
#
_entry.id   AF-A0A850G6Q8-F1
#
_cell.length_a   1.000
_cell.length_b   1.000
_cell.length_c   1.000
_cell.angle_alpha   90.00
_cell.angle_beta   90.00
_cell.angle_gamma   90.00
#
_symmetry.space_group_name_H-M   'P 1'
#
loop_
_entity.id
_entity.type
_entity.pdbx_description
1 polymer ?
#
loop_
_entity_poly.entity_id
_entity_poly.type
_entity_poly.pdbx_seq_one_letter_code
_entity_poly.pdbx_strand_id
1 'polypeptide(L)'
;MTSLRRLAQLVALLWMAACAEQAVEQPSGGQMGAFVLLEDPPVPSLSTIVHAVRERSGTEQGEGRGTTRDADPASRVPSYVCERFEVRMREGGRSWHRRLRRTWTEADRVRFRSLVELVAKEMGAEPRLLELWALRESTYNPYAIHVLNPDLEASATSWRKHRWDPERAAQLEESMAALGARDPEYWQAKAELARISRFRGNDFYDALVEFEVVDRDGARARRRTSYWGYGYGPYGFNPTYFLATWDAEAPPWVFCNDDGLAAIVTAIWAAREHQRECESLGFEGSYEVVNRRFSAGHCAARPKADRRFGERARRRGLAPESEAKLGRDWPADASDRAVLLEHLRTKAAAEGLLSRYALEERELARFRPNPPQPEVGADATQASAHGG
;
A
#
# COMPACT_ATOMS: atom_id res chain seq x y z
N MET A 1 -29.18 -25.02 -35.64
CA MET A 1 -28.32 -23.81 -35.64
C MET A 1 -27.86 -23.35 -34.24
N THR A 2 -28.46 -23.82 -33.15
CA THR A 2 -28.08 -23.45 -31.76
C THR A 2 -26.83 -24.16 -31.23
N SER A 3 -26.49 -25.35 -31.76
CA SER A 3 -25.32 -26.14 -31.30
C SER A 3 -23.98 -25.51 -31.71
N LEU A 4 -23.87 -25.00 -32.94
CA LEU A 4 -22.64 -24.36 -33.46
C LEU A 4 -22.27 -23.07 -32.72
N ARG A 5 -23.25 -22.29 -32.26
CA ARG A 5 -23.00 -21.08 -31.46
C ARG A 5 -22.44 -21.40 -30.07
N ARG A 6 -22.92 -22.47 -29.43
CA ARG A 6 -22.42 -22.90 -28.11
C ARG A 6 -21.01 -23.48 -28.22
N LEU A 7 -20.72 -24.22 -29.29
CA LEU A 7 -19.37 -24.72 -29.58
C LEU A 7 -18.38 -23.58 -29.81
N ALA A 8 -18.75 -22.56 -30.59
CA ALA A 8 -17.90 -21.40 -30.83
C ALA A 8 -17.64 -20.58 -29.55
N GLN A 9 -18.62 -20.47 -28.64
CA GLN A 9 -18.44 -19.81 -27.34
C GLN A 9 -17.53 -20.60 -26.40
N LEU A 10 -17.64 -21.93 -26.39
CA LEU A 10 -16.75 -22.81 -25.59
C LEU A 10 -15.31 -22.78 -26.12
N VAL A 11 -15.11 -22.79 -27.43
CA VAL A 11 -13.77 -22.65 -28.04
C VAL A 11 -13.18 -21.28 -27.73
N ALA A 12 -13.95 -20.20 -27.80
CA ALA A 12 -13.48 -18.87 -27.44
C ALA A 12 -13.09 -18.74 -25.95
N LEU A 13 -13.83 -19.37 -25.05
CA LEU A 13 -13.52 -19.39 -23.62
C LEU A 13 -12.27 -20.24 -23.30
N LEU A 14 -12.10 -21.38 -23.97
CA LEU A 14 -10.89 -22.20 -23.85
C LEU A 14 -9.66 -21.49 -24.42
N TRP A 15 -9.81 -20.72 -25.51
CA TRP A 15 -8.72 -19.94 -26.08
C TRP A 15 -8.31 -18.76 -25.19
N MET A 16 -9.28 -18.08 -24.55
CA MET A 16 -8.96 -17.02 -23.58
C MET A 16 -8.34 -17.56 -22.28
N ALA A 17 -8.69 -18.77 -21.85
CA ALA A 17 -8.04 -19.42 -20.71
C ALA A 17 -6.58 -19.82 -21.03
N ALA A 18 -6.32 -20.34 -22.24
CA ALA A 18 -4.97 -20.69 -22.69
C ALA A 18 -4.06 -19.46 -22.89
N CYS A 19 -4.61 -18.31 -23.29
CA CYS A 19 -3.84 -17.07 -23.43
C CYS A 19 -3.55 -16.36 -22.09
N ALA A 20 -4.21 -16.72 -20.99
CA ALA A 20 -3.96 -16.13 -19.67
C ALA A 20 -2.76 -16.78 -18.95
N GLU A 21 -2.33 -17.97 -19.36
CA GLU A 21 -1.20 -18.71 -18.75
C GLU A 21 0.13 -18.57 -19.52
N GLN A 22 0.15 -17.95 -20.69
CA GLN A 22 1.36 -17.78 -21.52
C GLN A 22 1.73 -16.32 -21.80
N ALA A 23 2.01 -15.55 -20.75
CA ALA A 23 2.69 -14.26 -20.87
C ALA A 23 4.03 -14.26 -20.13
N VAL A 24 4.89 -15.22 -20.49
CA VAL A 24 6.34 -15.06 -20.45
C VAL A 24 6.77 -15.06 -21.91
N GLU A 25 6.76 -13.89 -22.54
CA GLU A 25 7.31 -13.73 -23.88
C GLU A 25 8.83 -13.94 -23.79
N GLN A 26 9.32 -15.01 -24.42
CA GLN A 26 10.74 -15.12 -24.75
C GLN A 26 11.10 -14.03 -25.77
N PRO A 27 12.17 -13.26 -25.57
CA PRO A 27 12.65 -12.35 -26.58
C PRO A 27 13.21 -13.15 -27.75
N SER A 28 12.57 -13.03 -28.91
CA SER A 28 13.05 -13.57 -30.17
C SER A 28 14.36 -12.88 -30.57
N GLY A 29 15.46 -13.65 -30.56
CA GLY A 29 16.59 -13.50 -31.47
C GLY A 29 17.17 -12.10 -31.68
N GLY A 30 17.76 -11.52 -30.65
CA GLY A 30 18.71 -10.40 -30.76
C GLY A 30 20.03 -10.81 -30.11
N GLN A 31 21.16 -10.53 -30.76
CA GLN A 31 22.50 -10.85 -30.27
C GLN A 31 22.66 -10.49 -28.78
N MET A 32 23.05 -11.47 -27.96
CA MET A 32 23.42 -11.28 -26.55
C MET A 32 24.63 -10.34 -26.48
N GLY A 33 24.39 -9.04 -26.41
CA GLY A 33 25.30 -8.12 -25.75
C GLY A 33 25.32 -8.47 -24.26
N ALA A 34 26.50 -8.51 -23.68
CA ALA A 34 26.72 -8.85 -22.27
C ALA A 34 25.73 -8.08 -21.37
N PHE A 35 24.80 -8.82 -20.75
CA PHE A 35 24.02 -8.29 -19.63
C PHE A 35 25.00 -7.99 -18.51
N VAL A 36 25.19 -6.70 -18.22
CA VAL A 36 25.81 -6.25 -16.99
C VAL A 36 24.85 -6.67 -15.88
N LEU A 37 25.23 -7.70 -15.13
CA LEU A 37 24.61 -8.08 -13.86
C LEU A 37 24.64 -6.84 -12.96
N LEU A 38 23.50 -6.18 -12.81
CA LEU A 38 23.28 -5.28 -11.70
C LEU A 38 23.20 -6.18 -10.46
N GLU A 39 24.28 -6.24 -9.69
CA GLU A 39 24.23 -6.73 -8.32
C GLU A 39 23.12 -5.97 -7.60
N ASP A 40 22.20 -6.69 -6.95
CA ASP A 40 21.15 -6.08 -6.13
C ASP A 40 21.84 -5.16 -5.11
N PRO A 41 21.49 -3.86 -5.01
CA PRO A 41 22.02 -3.03 -3.94
C PRO A 41 21.59 -3.65 -2.61
N PRO A 42 22.47 -3.69 -1.59
CA PRO A 42 22.13 -4.23 -0.28
C PRO A 42 20.92 -3.47 0.27
N VAL A 43 19.86 -4.21 0.59
CA VAL A 43 18.70 -3.68 1.31
C VAL A 43 19.20 -3.29 2.71
N PRO A 44 19.21 -2.00 3.09
CA PRO A 44 19.61 -1.63 4.44
C PRO A 44 18.54 -2.11 5.43
N SER A 45 18.97 -2.78 6.49
CA SER A 45 18.12 -3.13 7.62
C SER A 45 17.97 -1.94 8.59
N LEU A 46 16.81 -1.91 9.26
CA LEU A 46 16.49 -1.34 10.58
C LEU A 46 15.70 0.00 10.64
N SER A 47 14.39 -0.19 10.85
CA SER A 47 13.62 0.18 12.06
C SER A 47 13.64 1.62 12.58
N THR A 48 12.52 2.34 12.38
CA THR A 48 12.07 3.41 13.30
C THR A 48 10.54 3.47 13.50
N ILE A 49 9.71 2.96 12.58
CA ILE A 49 8.24 3.05 12.75
C ILE A 49 7.70 1.93 13.65
N VAL A 50 8.34 0.76 13.64
CA VAL A 50 7.93 -0.37 14.46
C VAL A 50 8.18 -0.13 15.95
N HIS A 51 9.12 0.73 16.35
CA HIS A 51 9.28 1.10 17.77
C HIS A 51 8.09 1.92 18.30
N ALA A 52 7.53 2.85 17.52
CA ALA A 52 6.39 3.66 17.95
C ALA A 52 5.07 2.87 18.08
N VAL A 53 5.00 1.66 17.47
CA VAL A 53 3.82 0.79 17.50
C VAL A 53 4.05 -0.47 18.36
N ARG A 54 5.25 -1.05 18.41
CA ARG A 54 5.59 -2.19 19.29
C ARG A 54 5.77 -1.81 20.76
N GLU A 55 6.21 -0.59 21.08
CA GLU A 55 6.20 -0.11 22.48
C GLU A 55 4.79 0.14 23.04
N ARG A 56 3.74 -0.01 22.22
CA ARG A 56 2.33 0.13 22.63
C ARG A 56 1.69 -1.17 23.13
N SER A 57 2.37 -2.32 23.09
CA SER A 57 1.74 -3.63 23.31
C SER A 57 2.45 -4.63 24.24
N GLY A 58 3.41 -4.23 25.10
CA GLY A 58 3.97 -5.19 26.07
C GLY A 58 4.58 -4.60 27.34
N THR A 59 3.88 -4.69 28.47
CA THR A 59 4.20 -5.55 29.65
C THR A 59 3.32 -5.19 30.86
N GLU A 60 2.37 -6.07 31.21
CA GLU A 60 1.95 -6.27 32.59
C GLU A 60 2.49 -7.63 33.04
N GLN A 61 3.64 -7.63 33.72
CA GLN A 61 4.00 -8.67 34.68
C GLN A 61 4.19 -7.98 36.03
N GLY A 62 3.06 -7.73 36.70
CA GLY A 62 3.03 -7.44 38.12
C GLY A 62 2.17 -8.52 38.78
N GLU A 63 2.74 -9.27 39.72
CA GLU A 63 2.04 -10.21 40.58
C GLU A 63 0.95 -9.46 41.38
N GLY A 64 -0.26 -9.42 40.82
CA GLY A 64 -1.42 -8.79 41.41
C GLY A 64 -2.64 -9.65 41.18
N ARG A 65 -3.04 -10.39 42.21
CA ARG A 65 -4.25 -11.22 42.23
C ARG A 65 -5.48 -10.32 42.13
N GLY A 66 -5.89 -9.99 40.92
CA GLY A 66 -7.08 -9.20 40.61
C GLY A 66 -7.61 -9.60 39.24
N THR A 67 -8.86 -10.04 39.19
CA THR A 67 -9.55 -10.45 37.97
C THR A 67 -9.82 -9.23 37.08
N THR A 68 -8.85 -8.83 36.26
CA THR A 68 -9.04 -7.89 35.15
C THR A 68 -9.05 -8.68 33.85
N ARG A 69 -10.16 -8.57 33.11
CA ARG A 69 -10.27 -9.06 31.73
C ARG A 69 -9.10 -8.49 30.93
N ASP A 70 -8.23 -9.36 30.44
CA ASP A 70 -7.22 -9.04 29.43
C ASP A 70 -7.91 -8.30 28.27
N ALA A 71 -7.65 -7.00 28.19
CA ALA A 71 -8.08 -6.21 27.06
C ALA A 71 -7.18 -6.61 25.89
N ASP A 72 -7.74 -7.39 24.96
CA ASP A 72 -7.15 -7.76 23.68
C ASP A 72 -6.39 -6.55 23.10
N PRO A 73 -5.09 -6.63 22.79
CA PRO A 73 -4.36 -5.52 22.17
C PRO A 73 -4.98 -5.06 20.84
N ALA A 74 -5.81 -5.89 20.19
CA ALA A 74 -6.65 -5.47 19.06
C ALA A 74 -7.81 -4.51 19.44
N SER A 75 -8.06 -4.27 20.73
CA SER A 75 -9.13 -3.39 21.24
C SER A 75 -8.77 -1.90 21.31
N ARG A 76 -7.49 -1.53 21.13
CA ARG A 76 -7.06 -0.12 21.06
C ARG A 76 -6.90 0.34 19.61
N VAL A 77 -7.95 0.13 18.81
CA VAL A 77 -8.04 0.77 17.49
C VAL A 77 -8.14 2.29 17.71
N PRO A 78 -7.28 3.12 17.11
CA PRO A 78 -7.40 4.58 17.17
C PRO A 78 -8.83 5.03 16.85
N SER A 79 -9.26 6.13 17.46
CA SER A 79 -10.64 6.65 17.38
C SER A 79 -11.11 7.02 15.98
N TYR A 80 -10.25 6.91 14.96
CA TYR A 80 -10.64 6.99 13.57
C TYR A 80 -9.92 5.93 12.74
N VAL A 81 -10.74 5.01 12.26
CA VAL A 81 -10.42 4.05 11.21
C VAL A 81 -10.70 4.78 9.88
N CYS A 82 -10.00 4.44 8.80
CA CYS A 82 -10.40 4.83 7.44
C CYS A 82 -11.91 4.65 7.20
N GLU A 83 -12.45 5.23 6.11
CA GLU A 83 -13.90 5.20 5.82
C GLU A 83 -14.59 3.90 6.25
N ARG A 84 -15.54 4.01 7.19
CA ARG A 84 -16.38 2.87 7.54
C ARG A 84 -17.33 2.56 6.38
N PHE A 85 -17.76 1.32 6.29
CA PHE A 85 -18.75 0.90 5.31
C PHE A 85 -19.76 -0.06 5.95
N GLU A 86 -20.92 -0.17 5.32
CA GLU A 86 -21.89 -1.22 5.56
C GLU A 86 -22.12 -1.99 4.25
N VAL A 87 -22.42 -3.28 4.36
CA VAL A 87 -22.77 -4.12 3.22
C VAL A 87 -24.27 -4.35 3.25
N ARG A 88 -24.98 -3.89 2.23
CA ARG A 88 -26.42 -4.10 2.10
C ARG A 88 -26.70 -5.27 1.18
N MET A 89 -27.51 -6.21 1.64
CA MET A 89 -27.99 -7.31 0.81
C MET A 89 -29.16 -6.83 -0.05
N ARG A 90 -29.07 -7.00 -1.38
CA ARG A 90 -30.16 -6.74 -2.32
C ARG A 90 -30.95 -8.00 -2.64
N GLU A 91 -32.10 -7.81 -3.29
CA GLU A 91 -32.83 -8.90 -3.94
C GLU A 91 -31.92 -9.71 -4.88
N GLY A 92 -32.09 -11.03 -4.87
CA GLY A 92 -31.21 -11.96 -5.62
C GLY A 92 -29.85 -12.27 -4.97
N GLY A 93 -29.58 -11.81 -3.74
CA GLY A 93 -28.42 -12.22 -2.95
C GLY A 93 -27.14 -11.42 -3.24
N ARG A 94 -27.26 -10.39 -4.09
CA ARG A 94 -26.14 -9.51 -4.42
C ARG A 94 -25.87 -8.55 -3.26
N SER A 95 -24.63 -8.51 -2.81
CA SER A 95 -24.16 -7.51 -1.84
C SER A 95 -23.88 -6.18 -2.53
N TRP A 96 -24.16 -5.09 -1.82
CA TRP A 96 -23.82 -3.73 -2.21
C TRP A 96 -23.10 -3.03 -1.07
N HIS A 97 -21.85 -2.65 -1.29
CA HIS A 97 -21.07 -1.90 -0.32
C HIS A 97 -21.53 -0.43 -0.32
N ARG A 98 -22.07 0.04 0.81
CA ARG A 98 -22.37 1.44 1.05
C ARG A 98 -21.32 2.00 2.00
N ARG A 99 -20.55 2.97 1.51
CA ARG A 99 -19.62 3.72 2.35
C ARG A 99 -20.42 4.61 3.31
N LEU A 100 -20.08 4.58 4.59
CA LEU A 100 -20.65 5.41 5.65
C LEU A 100 -19.88 6.73 5.67
N ARG A 101 -20.12 7.55 4.64
CA ARG A 101 -19.38 8.79 4.41
C ARG A 101 -19.97 9.96 5.18
N ARG A 102 -19.10 10.85 5.66
CA ARG A 102 -19.43 12.28 5.71
C ARG A 102 -19.30 12.83 4.28
N THR A 103 -20.30 13.55 3.80
CA THR A 103 -20.21 14.21 2.49
C THR A 103 -19.11 15.25 2.53
N TRP A 104 -18.13 15.13 1.63
CA TRP A 104 -17.09 16.13 1.45
C TRP A 104 -17.68 17.39 0.84
N THR A 105 -17.49 18.51 1.53
CA THR A 105 -17.83 19.83 1.03
C THR A 105 -16.83 20.28 -0.04
N GLU A 106 -17.15 21.33 -0.79
CA GLU A 106 -16.17 21.91 -1.72
C GLU A 106 -14.95 22.46 -0.97
N ALA A 107 -15.15 22.99 0.24
CA ALA A 107 -14.05 23.44 1.10
C ALA A 107 -13.11 22.28 1.48
N ASP A 108 -13.65 21.09 1.78
CA ASP A 108 -12.82 19.90 2.07
C ASP A 108 -11.97 19.50 0.85
N ARG A 109 -12.56 19.54 -0.35
CA ARG A 109 -11.85 19.21 -1.60
C ARG A 109 -10.75 20.22 -1.93
N VAL A 110 -11.02 21.51 -1.74
CA VAL A 110 -10.03 22.58 -1.93
C VAL A 110 -8.89 22.39 -0.95
N ARG A 111 -9.20 22.21 0.34
CA ARG A 111 -8.21 21.93 1.39
C ARG A 111 -7.33 20.74 1.05
N PHE A 112 -7.92 19.61 0.67
CA PHE A 112 -7.15 18.41 0.35
C PHE A 112 -6.32 18.57 -0.93
N ARG A 113 -6.82 19.29 -1.95
CA ARG A 113 -6.01 19.62 -3.12
C ARG A 113 -4.78 20.43 -2.75
N SER A 114 -4.94 21.43 -1.89
CA SER A 114 -3.83 22.23 -1.35
C SER A 114 -2.88 21.37 -0.50
N LEU A 115 -3.37 20.37 0.24
CA LEU A 115 -2.53 19.42 0.96
C LEU A 115 -1.67 18.58 -0.01
N VAL A 116 -2.27 18.06 -1.08
CA VAL A 116 -1.55 17.33 -2.14
C VAL A 116 -0.49 18.23 -2.78
N GLU A 117 -0.83 19.49 -3.05
CA GLU A 117 0.09 20.47 -3.62
C GLU A 117 1.26 20.78 -2.69
N LEU A 118 1.01 20.97 -1.39
CA LEU A 118 2.04 21.17 -0.38
C LEU A 118 3.01 19.99 -0.37
N VAL A 119 2.51 18.76 -0.21
CA VAL A 119 3.38 17.57 -0.14
C VAL A 119 4.17 17.38 -1.43
N ALA A 120 3.55 17.56 -2.59
CA ALA A 120 4.23 17.46 -3.88
C ALA A 120 5.38 18.48 -3.98
N LYS A 121 5.13 19.74 -3.63
CA LYS A 121 6.16 20.80 -3.61
C LYS A 121 7.30 20.49 -2.65
N GLU A 122 6.99 20.03 -1.43
CA GLU A 122 7.99 19.65 -0.43
C GLU A 122 8.87 18.47 -0.87
N MET A 123 8.33 17.59 -1.72
CA MET A 123 9.06 16.48 -2.32
C MET A 123 9.67 16.82 -3.69
N GLY A 124 9.55 18.07 -4.15
CA GLY A 124 10.05 18.51 -5.46
C GLY A 124 9.30 17.91 -6.66
N ALA A 125 8.11 17.35 -6.47
CA ALA A 125 7.29 16.72 -7.48
C ALA A 125 6.27 17.71 -8.09
N GLU A 126 5.82 17.43 -9.31
CA GLU A 126 4.78 18.19 -10.02
C GLU A 126 3.39 17.93 -9.41
N PRO A 127 2.77 18.92 -8.72
CA PRO A 127 1.51 18.72 -8.01
C PRO A 127 0.37 18.22 -8.88
N ARG A 128 0.30 18.69 -10.12
CA ARG A 128 -0.85 18.45 -11.01
C ARG A 128 -1.00 16.97 -11.37
N LEU A 129 0.10 16.20 -11.37
CA LEU A 129 0.04 14.76 -11.59
C LEU A 129 -0.64 14.07 -10.41
N LEU A 130 -0.24 14.41 -9.19
CA LEU A 130 -0.77 13.84 -7.96
C LEU A 130 -2.25 14.21 -7.79
N GLU A 131 -2.63 15.43 -8.15
CA GLU A 131 -4.04 15.84 -8.21
C GLU A 131 -4.87 15.05 -9.24
N LEU A 132 -4.27 14.61 -10.35
CA LEU A 132 -4.95 13.74 -11.32
C LEU A 132 -5.22 12.36 -10.73
N TRP A 133 -4.27 11.78 -10.00
CA TRP A 133 -4.45 10.51 -9.32
C TRP A 133 -5.44 10.64 -8.16
N ALA A 134 -5.28 11.62 -7.29
CA ALA A 134 -6.21 11.89 -6.21
C ALA A 134 -7.65 12.07 -6.71
N LEU A 135 -7.86 12.83 -7.81
CA LEU A 135 -9.18 12.96 -8.43
C LEU A 135 -9.69 11.63 -8.97
N ARG A 136 -8.87 10.92 -9.75
CA ARG A 136 -9.28 9.69 -10.47
C ARG A 136 -9.69 8.60 -9.48
N GLU A 137 -8.88 8.38 -8.47
CA GLU A 137 -9.02 7.23 -7.57
C GLU A 137 -10.04 7.55 -6.47
N SER A 138 -9.92 8.71 -5.84
CA SER A 138 -10.70 9.02 -4.64
C SER A 138 -11.63 10.22 -4.74
N THR A 139 -11.64 10.95 -5.85
CA THR A 139 -12.28 12.28 -5.93
C THR A 139 -11.77 13.22 -4.83
N TYR A 140 -10.46 13.26 -4.62
CA TYR A 140 -9.78 14.07 -3.60
C TYR A 140 -10.15 13.68 -2.16
N ASN A 141 -10.28 12.37 -1.87
CA ASN A 141 -10.58 11.87 -0.54
C ASN A 141 -9.51 10.86 -0.09
N PRO A 142 -8.59 11.25 0.80
CA PRO A 142 -7.51 10.38 1.26
C PRO A 142 -8.02 9.12 1.98
N TYR A 143 -9.24 9.18 2.52
CA TYR A 143 -9.86 8.07 3.25
C TYR A 143 -10.67 7.14 2.35
N ALA A 144 -10.72 7.39 1.05
CA ALA A 144 -11.52 6.59 0.14
C ALA A 144 -11.04 5.14 0.12
N ILE A 145 -11.96 4.21 0.37
CA ILE A 145 -11.72 2.77 0.24
C ILE A 145 -12.39 2.25 -1.04
N HIS A 146 -11.67 1.62 -1.96
CA HIS A 146 -12.26 1.09 -3.19
C HIS A 146 -13.09 -0.18 -2.91
N VAL A 147 -14.37 0.01 -2.59
CA VAL A 147 -15.31 -1.09 -2.27
C VAL A 147 -16.15 -1.58 -3.45
N LEU A 148 -15.65 -1.46 -4.69
CA LEU A 148 -16.30 -2.15 -5.81
C LEU A 148 -15.92 -3.63 -5.75
N ASN A 149 -16.87 -4.54 -6.01
CA ASN A 149 -16.62 -5.99 -5.86
C ASN A 149 -15.37 -6.48 -6.63
N PRO A 150 -15.09 -6.05 -7.87
CA PRO A 150 -13.86 -6.43 -8.56
C PRO A 150 -12.58 -5.94 -7.85
N ASP A 151 -12.62 -4.76 -7.23
CA ASP A 151 -11.48 -4.20 -6.49
C ASP A 151 -11.23 -4.97 -5.20
N LEU A 152 -12.30 -5.41 -4.52
CA LEU A 152 -12.22 -6.25 -3.32
C LEU A 152 -11.68 -7.64 -3.63
N GLU A 153 -12.11 -8.27 -4.73
CA GLU A 153 -11.60 -9.57 -5.17
C GLU A 153 -10.13 -9.49 -5.56
N ALA A 154 -9.74 -8.45 -6.31
CA ALA A 154 -8.35 -8.19 -6.66
C ALA A 154 -7.50 -7.91 -5.41
N SER A 155 -8.05 -7.15 -4.45
CA SER A 155 -7.38 -6.85 -3.19
C SER A 155 -7.17 -8.07 -2.33
N ALA A 156 -8.22 -8.88 -2.14
CA ALA A 156 -8.15 -10.14 -1.41
C ALA A 156 -7.19 -11.16 -2.07
N THR A 157 -7.17 -11.21 -3.40
CA THR A 157 -6.24 -12.09 -4.13
C THR A 157 -4.80 -11.64 -3.95
N SER A 158 -4.53 -10.35 -4.07
CA SER A 158 -3.19 -9.82 -3.84
C SER A 158 -2.73 -10.01 -2.40
N TRP A 159 -3.62 -9.78 -1.42
CA TRP A 159 -3.36 -10.07 -0.01
C TRP A 159 -2.95 -11.52 0.20
N ARG A 160 -3.70 -12.50 -0.32
CA ARG A 160 -3.29 -13.91 -0.24
C ARG A 160 -1.93 -14.17 -0.89
N LYS A 161 -1.66 -13.55 -2.04
CA LYS A 161 -0.42 -13.71 -2.80
C LYS A 161 0.84 -13.16 -2.11
N HIS A 162 0.68 -12.20 -1.20
CA HIS A 162 1.78 -11.56 -0.47
C HIS A 162 1.88 -12.03 0.99
N ARG A 163 1.00 -12.95 1.41
CA ARG A 163 0.96 -13.44 2.79
C ARG A 163 2.24 -14.20 3.09
N TRP A 164 2.87 -13.87 4.21
CA TRP A 164 3.94 -14.70 4.74
C TRP A 164 3.38 -16.06 5.14
N ASP A 165 3.96 -17.11 4.57
CA ASP A 165 3.64 -18.49 4.85
C ASP A 165 4.98 -19.25 5.00
N PRO A 166 5.35 -19.67 6.22
CA PRO A 166 6.64 -20.31 6.47
C PRO A 166 6.76 -21.67 5.79
N GLU A 167 5.65 -22.41 5.62
CA GLU A 167 5.65 -23.70 4.93
C GLU A 167 5.90 -23.48 3.43
N ARG A 168 5.21 -22.50 2.84
CA ARG A 168 5.43 -22.12 1.45
C ARG A 168 6.85 -21.59 1.22
N ALA A 169 7.39 -20.80 2.14
CA ALA A 169 8.77 -20.31 2.06
C ALA A 169 9.78 -21.47 2.02
N ALA A 170 9.65 -22.46 2.91
CA ALA A 170 10.51 -23.63 2.93
C ALA A 170 10.43 -24.45 1.62
N GLN A 171 9.22 -24.63 1.06
CA GLN A 171 9.05 -25.30 -0.23
C GLN A 171 9.74 -24.57 -1.38
N LEU A 172 9.70 -23.23 -1.38
CA LEU A 172 10.36 -22.41 -2.40
C LEU A 172 11.88 -22.50 -2.27
N GLU A 173 12.41 -22.48 -1.05
CA GLU A 173 13.83 -22.68 -0.76
C GLU A 173 14.32 -24.07 -1.20
N GLU A 174 13.56 -25.13 -0.90
CA GLU A 174 13.85 -26.49 -1.37
C GLU A 174 13.83 -26.57 -2.90
N SER A 175 12.82 -25.98 -3.53
CA SER A 175 12.71 -25.92 -5.00
C SER A 175 13.92 -25.19 -5.61
N MET A 176 14.33 -24.07 -5.03
CA MET A 176 15.52 -23.32 -5.47
C MET A 176 16.83 -24.10 -5.25
N ALA A 177 16.91 -24.97 -4.24
CA ALA A 177 18.09 -25.81 -4.02
C ALA A 177 18.16 -26.98 -5.02
N ALA A 178 17.01 -27.52 -5.43
CA ALA A 178 16.92 -28.57 -6.44
C ALA A 178 17.13 -28.04 -7.87
N LEU A 179 16.67 -26.82 -8.16
CA LEU A 179 16.76 -26.18 -9.46
C LEU A 179 18.05 -25.36 -9.59
N GLY A 180 18.70 -25.39 -10.76
CA GLY A 180 19.83 -24.50 -11.04
C GLY A 180 19.37 -23.12 -11.47
N ALA A 181 20.21 -22.09 -11.30
CA ALA A 181 19.92 -20.71 -11.75
C ALA A 181 19.73 -20.53 -13.28
N ARG A 182 19.98 -21.59 -14.07
CA ARG A 182 19.67 -21.64 -15.51
C ARG A 182 18.21 -22.02 -15.79
N ASP A 183 17.51 -22.54 -14.79
CA ASP A 183 16.12 -22.95 -14.90
C ASP A 183 15.17 -21.76 -14.68
N PRO A 184 14.20 -21.48 -15.57
CA PRO A 184 13.19 -20.45 -15.35
C PRO A 184 12.38 -20.64 -14.04
N GLU A 185 12.13 -21.87 -13.61
CA GLU A 185 11.37 -22.17 -12.39
C GLU A 185 12.11 -21.71 -11.12
N TYR A 186 13.45 -21.76 -11.12
CA TYR A 186 14.27 -21.22 -10.03
C TYR A 186 13.97 -19.73 -9.80
N TRP A 187 13.88 -18.95 -10.88
CA TRP A 187 13.62 -17.52 -10.80
C TRP A 187 12.18 -17.21 -10.40
N GLN A 188 11.22 -18.03 -10.81
CA GLN A 188 9.85 -17.93 -10.33
C GLN A 188 9.77 -18.18 -8.82
N ALA A 189 10.44 -19.23 -8.33
CA ALA A 189 10.48 -19.55 -6.91
C ALA A 189 11.17 -18.43 -6.10
N LYS A 190 12.32 -17.93 -6.57
CA LYS A 190 13.03 -16.80 -5.95
C LYS A 190 12.17 -15.55 -5.89
N ALA A 191 11.47 -15.21 -6.97
CA ALA A 191 10.60 -14.04 -7.03
C ALA A 191 9.39 -14.16 -6.08
N GLU A 192 8.81 -15.36 -5.96
CA GLU A 192 7.75 -15.62 -5.01
C GLU A 192 8.23 -15.56 -3.56
N LEU A 193 9.38 -16.15 -3.24
CA LEU A 193 9.97 -16.11 -1.91
C LEU A 193 10.26 -14.67 -1.49
N ALA A 194 10.87 -13.87 -2.38
CA ALA A 194 11.11 -12.45 -2.12
C ALA A 194 9.80 -11.68 -1.89
N ARG A 195 8.73 -12.01 -2.62
CA ARG A 195 7.41 -11.39 -2.48
C ARG A 195 6.77 -11.68 -1.12
N ILE A 196 6.74 -12.95 -0.67
CA ILE A 196 6.09 -13.32 0.60
C ILE A 196 6.96 -12.93 1.81
N SER A 197 8.29 -13.00 1.69
CA SER A 197 9.23 -12.65 2.77
C SER A 197 9.17 -11.17 3.12
N ARG A 198 8.76 -10.33 2.17
CA ARG A 198 8.64 -8.87 2.36
C ARG A 198 7.77 -8.48 3.55
N PHE A 199 6.73 -9.25 3.85
CA PHE A 199 5.80 -8.96 4.94
C PHE A 199 5.98 -9.86 6.16
N ARG A 200 7.08 -10.64 6.23
CA ARG A 200 7.34 -11.60 7.31
C ARG A 200 7.29 -10.97 8.71
N GLY A 201 7.75 -9.73 8.86
CA GLY A 201 7.76 -8.99 10.14
C GLY A 201 6.50 -8.18 10.42
N ASN A 202 5.47 -8.23 9.56
CA ASN A 202 4.28 -7.39 9.70
C ASN A 202 3.26 -8.00 10.66
N ASP A 203 3.21 -7.48 11.88
CA ASP A 203 2.27 -7.93 12.94
C ASP A 203 0.79 -7.64 12.61
N PHE A 204 0.51 -6.84 11.57
CA PHE A 204 -0.83 -6.42 11.15
C PHE A 204 -1.33 -7.14 9.90
N TYR A 205 -0.61 -8.14 9.39
CA TYR A 205 -0.96 -8.79 8.12
C TYR A 205 -2.34 -9.46 8.13
N ASP A 206 -2.70 -10.03 9.28
CA ASP A 206 -3.98 -10.68 9.52
C ASP A 206 -4.98 -9.78 10.27
N ALA A 207 -4.70 -8.47 10.38
CA ALA A 207 -5.60 -7.53 11.04
C ALA A 207 -6.96 -7.47 10.35
N LEU A 208 -8.03 -7.50 11.16
CA LEU A 208 -9.40 -7.56 10.70
C LEU A 208 -10.15 -6.25 10.96
N VAL A 209 -10.92 -5.78 9.97
CA VAL A 209 -11.90 -4.71 10.12
C VAL A 209 -13.29 -5.28 10.35
N GLU A 210 -14.00 -4.72 11.33
CA GLU A 210 -15.42 -5.00 11.57
C GLU A 210 -16.31 -4.06 10.75
N PHE A 211 -17.35 -4.62 10.13
CA PHE A 211 -18.35 -3.88 9.38
C PHE A 211 -19.75 -4.44 9.58
N GLU A 212 -20.76 -3.60 9.36
CA GLU A 212 -22.16 -4.00 9.44
C GLU A 212 -22.64 -4.58 8.11
N VAL A 213 -23.37 -5.69 8.17
CA VAL A 213 -24.17 -6.23 7.08
C VAL A 213 -25.63 -5.96 7.40
N VAL A 214 -26.33 -5.27 6.49
CA VAL A 214 -27.76 -4.99 6.57
C VAL A 214 -28.47 -5.92 5.60
N ASP A 215 -29.23 -6.88 6.11
CA ASP A 215 -30.04 -7.79 5.30
C ASP A 215 -31.28 -7.07 4.74
N ARG A 216 -32.03 -7.75 3.87
CA ARG A 216 -33.17 -7.18 3.14
C ARG A 216 -34.31 -6.74 4.05
N ASP A 217 -34.51 -7.46 5.14
CA ASP A 217 -35.50 -7.15 6.18
C ASP A 217 -35.03 -6.03 7.14
N GLY A 218 -33.82 -5.51 6.92
CA GLY A 218 -33.20 -4.50 7.78
C GLY A 218 -32.46 -5.08 8.97
N ALA A 219 -32.41 -6.41 9.13
CA ALA A 219 -31.63 -7.06 10.18
C ALA A 219 -30.15 -6.69 10.02
N ARG A 220 -29.49 -6.38 11.14
CA ARG A 220 -28.07 -6.00 11.17
C ARG A 220 -27.24 -7.12 11.77
N ALA A 221 -26.17 -7.50 11.08
CA ALA A 221 -25.17 -8.43 11.58
C ALA A 221 -23.78 -7.79 11.49
N ARG A 222 -22.89 -8.10 12.44
CA ARG A 222 -21.47 -7.74 12.31
C ARG A 222 -20.70 -8.83 11.60
N ARG A 223 -19.81 -8.42 10.70
CA ARG A 223 -18.85 -9.28 10.01
C ARG A 223 -17.45 -8.72 10.15
N ARG A 224 -16.47 -9.60 9.96
CA ARG A 224 -15.04 -9.31 9.99
C ARG A 224 -14.41 -9.70 8.67
N THR A 225 -13.38 -8.97 8.27
CA THR A 225 -12.61 -9.22 7.05
C THR A 225 -11.23 -8.57 7.17
N SER A 226 -10.27 -8.97 6.33
CA SER A 226 -8.92 -8.38 6.33
C SER A 226 -8.94 -6.90 5.90
N TYR A 227 -8.19 -6.05 6.63
CA TYR A 227 -7.91 -4.67 6.21
C TYR A 227 -7.22 -4.61 4.84
N TRP A 228 -6.38 -5.59 4.52
CA TRP A 228 -5.65 -5.68 3.26
C TRP A 228 -6.55 -6.01 2.08
N GLY A 229 -7.60 -6.81 2.33
CA GLY A 229 -8.59 -7.19 1.33
C GLY A 229 -9.53 -6.04 0.91
N TYR A 230 -9.50 -4.90 1.60
CA TYR A 230 -10.44 -3.81 1.36
C TYR A 230 -9.86 -2.58 0.66
N GLY A 231 -8.58 -2.53 0.32
CA GLY A 231 -8.04 -1.37 -0.42
C GLY A 231 -7.78 -0.15 0.46
N TYR A 232 -7.16 -0.37 1.62
CA TYR A 232 -6.70 0.66 2.55
C TYR A 232 -5.40 1.37 2.09
N GLY A 233 -5.04 1.27 0.81
CA GLY A 233 -3.85 1.91 0.25
C GLY A 233 -4.08 3.38 -0.10
N PRO A 234 -3.05 4.06 -0.64
CA PRO A 234 -3.14 5.45 -1.04
C PRO A 234 -4.34 5.71 -1.95
N TYR A 235 -5.21 6.66 -1.60
CA TYR A 235 -6.42 6.97 -2.39
C TYR A 235 -7.35 5.78 -2.68
N GLY A 236 -7.26 4.70 -1.88
CA GLY A 236 -8.06 3.49 -2.05
C GLY A 236 -7.44 2.41 -2.93
N PHE A 237 -6.18 2.58 -3.34
CA PHE A 237 -5.41 1.50 -3.95
C PHE A 237 -5.27 0.31 -3.01
N ASN A 238 -4.86 -0.83 -3.57
CA ASN A 238 -4.55 -1.99 -2.74
C ASN A 238 -3.25 -1.76 -1.96
N PRO A 239 -3.28 -1.81 -0.61
CA PRO A 239 -2.13 -1.53 0.23
C PRO A 239 -0.96 -2.50 0.00
N THR A 240 -1.18 -3.73 -0.46
CA THR A 240 -0.07 -4.69 -0.67
C THR A 240 0.98 -4.20 -1.66
N TYR A 241 0.60 -3.35 -2.62
CA TYR A 241 1.52 -2.83 -3.63
C TYR A 241 2.32 -1.64 -3.12
N PHE A 242 1.73 -0.81 -2.27
CA PHE A 242 2.29 0.48 -1.85
C PHE A 242 2.96 0.43 -0.48
N LEU A 243 2.53 -0.49 0.38
CA LEU A 243 3.07 -0.60 1.72
C LEU A 243 4.53 -1.04 1.72
N ALA A 244 4.94 -1.85 0.75
CA ALA A 244 6.35 -2.17 0.50
C ALA A 244 7.21 -0.92 0.27
N THR A 245 6.69 0.04 -0.50
CA THR A 245 7.37 1.31 -0.78
C THR A 245 7.33 2.24 0.44
N TRP A 246 6.27 2.16 1.24
CA TRP A 246 6.20 2.83 2.53
C TRP A 246 7.07 2.10 3.56
N ASP A 247 6.51 1.16 4.29
CA ASP A 247 7.19 0.35 5.30
C ASP A 247 6.42 -0.96 5.37
N ALA A 248 7.08 -2.06 5.00
CA ALA A 248 6.44 -3.36 4.91
C ALA A 248 5.96 -3.89 6.27
N GLU A 249 6.39 -3.31 7.40
CA GLU A 249 5.92 -3.68 8.75
C GLU A 249 4.79 -2.77 9.28
N ALA A 250 4.48 -1.68 8.58
CA ALA A 250 3.42 -0.76 9.00
C ALA A 250 2.02 -1.40 8.90
N PRO A 251 1.02 -0.90 9.64
CA PRO A 251 -0.35 -1.33 9.43
C PRO A 251 -0.94 -0.73 8.13
N PRO A 252 -1.88 -1.43 7.45
CA PRO A 252 -2.45 -0.95 6.19
C PRO A 252 -3.22 0.37 6.32
N TRP A 253 -3.79 0.69 7.50
CA TRP A 253 -4.51 1.96 7.71
C TRP A 253 -3.61 3.19 7.85
N VAL A 254 -2.27 3.04 7.83
CA VAL A 254 -1.32 4.17 7.88
C VAL A 254 -1.60 5.21 6.80
N PHE A 255 -2.09 4.77 5.63
CA PHE A 255 -2.39 5.64 4.48
C PHE A 255 -3.61 6.54 4.67
N CYS A 256 -4.41 6.29 5.69
CA CYS A 256 -5.55 7.13 6.03
C CYS A 256 -5.24 8.12 7.15
N ASN A 257 -4.17 7.91 7.92
CA ASN A 257 -3.83 8.80 9.02
C ASN A 257 -3.41 10.18 8.50
N ASP A 258 -3.56 11.22 9.33
CA ASP A 258 -3.10 12.58 9.01
C ASP A 258 -3.59 13.10 7.66
N ASP A 259 -4.87 12.90 7.34
CA ASP A 259 -5.44 13.26 6.02
C ASP A 259 -4.70 12.62 4.83
N GLY A 260 -4.06 11.46 5.03
CA GLY A 260 -3.37 10.73 3.98
C GLY A 260 -2.02 11.32 3.56
N LEU A 261 -1.32 12.02 4.46
CA LEU A 261 0.07 12.45 4.20
C LEU A 261 0.96 11.28 3.76
N ALA A 262 0.92 10.15 4.48
CA ALA A 262 1.65 8.94 4.11
C ALA A 262 1.24 8.43 2.72
N ALA A 263 -0.05 8.48 2.39
CA ALA A 263 -0.53 8.09 1.07
C ALA A 263 0.06 8.95 -0.06
N ILE A 264 0.10 10.28 0.12
CA ILE A 264 0.63 11.20 -0.89
C ILE A 264 2.14 10.95 -1.06
N VAL A 265 2.89 10.82 0.03
CA VAL A 265 4.33 10.55 0.01
C VAL A 265 4.62 9.23 -0.70
N THR A 266 3.93 8.15 -0.32
CA THR A 266 4.12 6.83 -0.93
C THR A 266 3.76 6.82 -2.40
N ALA A 267 2.73 7.56 -2.82
CA ALA A 267 2.40 7.67 -4.24
C ALA A 267 3.54 8.32 -5.05
N ILE A 268 4.20 9.34 -4.50
CA ILE A 268 5.37 9.98 -5.14
C ILE A 268 6.55 9.00 -5.20
N TRP A 269 6.85 8.31 -4.10
CA TRP A 269 7.92 7.30 -4.09
C TRP A 269 7.67 6.16 -5.07
N ALA A 270 6.47 5.61 -5.10
CA ALA A 270 6.09 4.55 -6.02
C ALA A 270 6.15 5.03 -7.47
N ALA A 271 5.74 6.27 -7.75
CA ALA A 271 5.88 6.85 -9.07
C ALA A 271 7.35 6.96 -9.52
N ARG A 272 8.26 7.36 -8.62
CA ARG A 272 9.71 7.43 -8.91
C ARG A 272 10.28 6.05 -9.22
N GLU A 273 9.87 5.04 -8.43
CA GLU A 273 10.26 3.65 -8.66
C GLU A 273 9.76 3.15 -10.03
N HIS A 274 8.50 3.40 -10.35
CA HIS A 274 7.89 3.02 -11.63
C HIS A 274 8.50 3.74 -12.83
N GLN A 275 8.88 5.01 -12.68
CA GLN A 275 9.61 5.74 -13.71
C GLN A 275 10.94 5.03 -14.02
N ARG A 276 11.76 4.76 -12.99
CA ARG A 276 13.05 4.07 -13.16
C ARG A 276 12.88 2.67 -13.73
N GLU A 277 11.87 1.92 -13.27
CA GLU A 277 11.55 0.59 -13.79
C GLU A 277 11.24 0.65 -15.29
N CYS A 278 10.34 1.54 -15.71
CA CYS A 278 9.98 1.66 -17.13
C CYS A 278 11.15 2.13 -17.99
N GLU A 279 11.97 3.05 -17.50
CA GLU A 279 13.21 3.48 -18.16
C GLU A 279 14.20 2.32 -18.33
N SER A 280 14.38 1.47 -17.30
CA SER A 280 15.23 0.28 -17.39
C SER A 280 14.75 -0.75 -18.42
N LEU A 281 13.46 -0.73 -18.74
CA LEU A 281 12.82 -1.57 -19.76
C LEU A 281 12.80 -0.91 -21.16
N GLY A 282 13.43 0.26 -21.32
CA GLY A 282 13.53 0.98 -22.59
C GLY A 282 12.30 1.82 -22.94
N PHE A 283 11.38 2.04 -22.00
CA PHE A 283 10.28 2.98 -22.17
C PHE A 283 10.68 4.39 -21.70
N GLU A 284 10.02 5.41 -22.23
CA GLU A 284 10.23 6.80 -21.76
C GLU A 284 9.72 6.99 -20.32
N GLY A 285 10.41 7.81 -19.53
CA GLY A 285 9.96 8.24 -18.19
C GLY A 285 8.86 9.30 -18.21
N SER A 286 7.92 9.26 -19.17
CA SER A 286 6.91 10.29 -19.35
C SER A 286 5.75 10.19 -18.36
N TYR A 287 5.00 11.27 -18.17
CA TYR A 287 3.79 11.26 -17.32
C TYR A 287 2.80 10.16 -17.73
N GLU A 288 2.66 9.91 -19.03
CA GLU A 288 1.78 8.87 -19.56
C GLU A 288 2.26 7.47 -19.19
N VAL A 289 3.56 7.18 -19.36
CA VAL A 289 4.14 5.89 -19.01
C VAL A 289 4.07 5.65 -17.51
N VAL A 290 4.42 6.65 -16.68
CA VAL A 290 4.32 6.55 -15.22
C VAL A 290 2.87 6.31 -14.80
N ASN A 291 1.90 7.07 -15.33
CA ASN A 291 0.49 6.83 -15.02
C ASN A 291 0.03 5.43 -15.46
N ARG A 292 0.51 4.93 -16.60
CA ARG A 292 0.16 3.59 -17.08
C ARG A 292 0.71 2.51 -16.17
N ARG A 293 1.97 2.62 -15.77
CA ARG A 293 2.60 1.69 -14.83
C ARG A 293 1.89 1.74 -13.48
N PHE A 294 1.66 2.94 -12.96
CA PHE A 294 0.99 3.17 -11.68
C PHE A 294 -0.46 2.64 -11.65
N SER A 295 -1.23 2.81 -12.73
CA SER A 295 -2.65 2.48 -12.72
C SER A 295 -3.05 1.15 -13.37
N ALA A 296 -2.21 0.60 -14.25
CA ALA A 296 -2.48 -0.64 -14.97
C ALA A 296 -1.39 -1.70 -14.77
N GLY A 297 -0.29 -1.36 -14.07
CA GLY A 297 0.81 -2.29 -13.84
C GLY A 297 1.69 -2.54 -15.07
N HIS A 298 1.64 -1.72 -16.11
CA HIS A 298 2.44 -1.92 -17.32
C HIS A 298 3.02 -0.62 -17.87
N CYS A 299 4.23 -0.66 -18.42
CA CYS A 299 4.82 0.48 -19.13
C CYS A 299 4.28 0.62 -20.56
N ALA A 300 3.92 -0.49 -21.21
CA ALA A 300 3.54 -0.53 -22.63
C ALA A 300 2.09 -0.11 -22.94
N ALA A 301 1.92 0.54 -24.10
CA ALA A 301 0.70 0.73 -24.89
C ALA A 301 -0.46 -0.25 -24.63
N ARG A 302 -1.59 0.16 -24.05
CA ARG A 302 -2.86 -0.59 -24.23
C ARG A 302 -3.71 0.04 -25.34
N PRO A 303 -4.06 -0.68 -26.43
CA PRO A 303 -4.70 -0.10 -27.62
C PRO A 303 -6.02 0.68 -27.43
N LYS A 304 -6.68 0.60 -26.26
CA LYS A 304 -8.03 1.18 -26.06
C LYS A 304 -8.22 2.01 -24.78
N ALA A 305 -7.27 2.03 -23.83
CA ALA A 305 -7.52 2.57 -22.48
C ALA A 305 -6.92 3.95 -22.18
N ASP A 306 -5.89 4.38 -22.92
CA ASP A 306 -4.99 5.44 -22.42
C ASP A 306 -5.35 6.88 -22.85
N ARG A 307 -6.25 7.06 -23.83
CA ARG A 307 -6.60 8.41 -24.34
C ARG A 307 -7.15 9.36 -23.27
N ARG A 308 -7.89 8.83 -22.29
CA ARG A 308 -8.55 9.66 -21.27
C ARG A 308 -7.57 10.31 -20.30
N PHE A 309 -6.41 9.70 -20.03
CA PHE A 309 -5.40 10.33 -19.18
C PHE A 309 -4.79 11.53 -19.89
N GLY A 310 -4.36 11.35 -21.14
CA GLY A 310 -3.74 12.42 -21.93
C GLY A 310 -4.61 13.66 -22.03
N GLU A 311 -5.91 13.50 -22.29
CA GLU A 311 -6.88 14.61 -22.32
C GLU A 311 -7.03 15.33 -20.97
N ARG A 312 -7.01 14.60 -19.85
CA ARG A 312 -7.10 15.21 -18.51
C ARG A 312 -5.81 15.92 -18.12
N ALA A 313 -4.67 15.32 -18.44
CA ALA A 313 -3.35 15.91 -18.22
C ALA A 313 -3.19 17.22 -19.00
N ARG A 314 -3.51 17.22 -20.31
CA ARG A 314 -3.48 18.43 -21.14
C ARG A 314 -4.39 19.54 -20.61
N ARG A 315 -5.60 19.20 -20.14
CA ARG A 315 -6.52 20.16 -19.49
C ARG A 315 -5.97 20.80 -18.21
N ARG A 316 -4.95 20.20 -17.59
CA ARG A 316 -4.23 20.76 -16.44
C ARG A 316 -2.87 21.35 -16.80
N GLY A 317 -2.56 21.47 -18.10
CA GLY A 317 -1.29 22.00 -18.57
C GLY A 317 -0.10 21.06 -18.30
N LEU A 318 -0.35 19.75 -18.21
CA LEU A 318 0.69 18.74 -18.28
C LEU A 318 0.77 18.20 -19.70
N ALA A 319 1.98 18.10 -20.25
CA ALA A 319 2.24 17.40 -21.50
C ALA A 319 2.44 15.90 -21.18
N PRO A 320 1.50 15.00 -21.52
CA PRO A 320 1.56 13.58 -21.16
C PRO A 320 2.86 12.89 -21.60
N GLU A 321 3.35 13.30 -22.77
CA GLU A 321 4.59 12.84 -23.40
C GLU A 321 5.87 13.40 -22.75
N SER A 322 5.78 14.45 -21.94
CA SER A 322 6.98 15.01 -21.29
C SER A 322 7.44 14.16 -20.11
N GLU A 323 8.74 14.22 -19.82
CA GLU A 323 9.36 13.59 -18.66
C GLU A 323 8.60 13.94 -17.37
N ALA A 324 8.27 12.91 -16.59
CA ALA A 324 7.56 13.05 -15.34
C ALA A 324 8.46 13.75 -14.31
N LYS A 325 8.03 14.91 -13.83
CA LYS A 325 8.75 15.65 -12.78
C LYS A 325 8.30 15.13 -11.42
N LEU A 326 9.00 14.12 -10.90
CA LEU A 326 8.66 13.48 -9.62
C LEU A 326 9.55 13.92 -8.45
N GLY A 327 10.46 14.86 -8.69
CA GLY A 327 11.38 15.39 -7.69
C GLY A 327 12.42 14.39 -7.21
N ARG A 328 13.39 14.88 -6.43
CA ARG A 328 14.42 14.07 -5.77
C ARG A 328 14.50 14.30 -4.28
N ASP A 329 13.76 15.28 -3.77
CA ASP A 329 13.72 15.58 -2.34
C ASP A 329 13.01 14.45 -1.60
N TRP A 330 13.48 14.20 -0.37
CA TRP A 330 13.02 13.11 0.48
C TRP A 330 13.01 11.75 -0.25
N PRO A 331 14.18 11.19 -0.61
CA PRO A 331 14.25 9.89 -1.27
C PRO A 331 13.87 8.76 -0.29
N ALA A 332 13.19 7.73 -0.78
CA ALA A 332 12.54 6.70 0.06
C ALA A 332 13.52 5.86 0.90
N ASP A 333 14.74 5.69 0.40
CA ASP A 333 15.84 4.91 0.95
C ASP A 333 16.65 5.68 2.01
N ALA A 334 16.77 7.01 1.90
CA ALA A 334 17.54 7.81 2.85
C ALA A 334 16.69 8.67 3.81
N SER A 335 15.38 8.78 3.59
CA SER A 335 14.51 9.59 4.44
C SER A 335 14.01 8.83 5.66
N ASP A 336 14.19 9.44 6.84
CA ASP A 336 13.42 9.03 8.01
C ASP A 336 11.94 9.42 7.79
N ARG A 337 11.08 8.40 7.76
CA ARG A 337 9.64 8.55 7.50
C ARG A 337 8.92 9.30 8.60
N ALA A 338 9.30 9.10 9.86
CA ALA A 338 8.67 9.77 10.99
C ALA A 338 9.01 11.26 10.99
N VAL A 339 10.27 11.59 10.69
CA VAL A 339 10.74 12.98 10.53
C VAL A 339 10.03 13.66 9.35
N LEU A 340 9.95 13.00 8.19
CA LEU A 340 9.23 13.53 7.03
C LEU A 340 7.75 13.77 7.35
N LEU A 341 7.07 12.81 7.98
CA LEU A 341 5.67 12.99 8.33
C LEU A 341 5.44 14.12 9.34
N GLU A 342 6.28 14.25 10.38
CA GLU A 342 6.12 15.37 11.32
C GLU A 342 6.41 16.72 10.66
N HIS A 343 7.38 16.78 9.75
CA HIS A 343 7.65 17.97 8.93
C HIS A 343 6.42 18.38 8.10
N LEU A 344 5.88 17.44 7.31
CA LEU A 344 4.70 17.67 6.48
C LEU A 344 3.47 18.02 7.33
N ARG A 345 3.25 17.32 8.44
CA ARG A 345 2.17 17.57 9.38
C ARG A 345 2.26 18.98 9.97
N THR A 346 3.46 19.41 10.37
CA THR A 346 3.69 20.75 10.91
C THR A 346 3.39 21.83 9.88
N LYS A 347 3.87 21.68 8.65
CA LYS A 347 3.56 22.62 7.56
C LYS A 347 2.07 22.66 7.22
N ALA A 348 1.46 21.49 7.04
CA ALA A 348 0.04 21.39 6.75
C ALA A 348 -0.84 22.00 7.88
N ALA A 349 -0.45 21.84 9.14
CA ALA A 349 -1.15 22.47 10.26
C ALA A 349 -1.02 24.00 10.22
N ALA A 350 0.18 24.53 9.93
CA ALA A 350 0.42 25.96 9.82
C ALA A 350 -0.38 26.63 8.69
N GLU A 351 -0.62 25.90 7.60
CA GLU A 351 -1.44 26.36 6.46
C GLU A 351 -2.94 26.07 6.63
N GLY A 352 -3.37 25.50 7.75
CA GLY A 352 -4.79 25.14 7.98
C GLY A 352 -5.30 24.04 7.05
N LEU A 353 -4.39 23.20 6.53
CA LEU A 353 -4.69 22.15 5.56
C LEU A 353 -5.04 20.82 6.21
N LEU A 354 -4.74 20.64 7.50
CA LEU A 354 -5.19 19.47 8.25
C LEU A 354 -6.66 19.60 8.63
N SER A 355 -7.40 18.50 8.50
CA SER A 355 -8.75 18.40 9.00
C SER A 355 -8.74 18.54 10.53
N ARG A 356 -9.87 18.97 11.08
CA ARG A 356 -10.09 18.97 12.53
C ARG A 356 -9.74 17.63 13.18
N TYR A 357 -10.01 16.54 12.48
CA TYR A 357 -9.70 15.19 12.94
C TYR A 357 -8.20 14.93 13.05
N ALA A 358 -7.42 15.25 12.00
CA ALA A 358 -5.96 15.11 12.04
C ALA A 358 -5.33 15.98 13.15
N LEU A 359 -5.95 17.13 13.45
CA LEU A 359 -5.54 17.97 14.58
C LEU A 359 -5.89 17.34 15.94
N GLU A 360 -7.10 16.79 16.11
CA GLU A 360 -7.53 16.11 17.34
C GLU A 360 -6.66 14.88 17.64
N GLU A 361 -6.27 14.09 16.64
CA GLU A 361 -5.31 12.98 16.84
C GLU A 361 -3.96 13.45 17.36
N ARG A 362 -3.48 14.59 16.84
CA ARG A 362 -2.22 15.18 17.30
C ARG A 362 -2.31 15.62 18.75
N GLU A 363 -3.41 16.23 19.15
CA GLU A 363 -3.65 16.61 20.55
C GLU A 363 -3.69 15.36 21.44
N LEU A 364 -4.46 14.34 21.06
CA LEU A 364 -4.51 13.07 21.80
C LEU A 364 -3.14 12.38 21.89
N ALA A 365 -2.30 12.48 20.86
CA ALA A 365 -0.95 11.94 20.88
C ALA A 365 -0.04 12.68 21.88
N ARG A 366 -0.22 14.00 22.06
CA ARG A 366 0.55 14.81 23.03
C ARG A 366 0.20 14.51 24.48
N PHE A 367 -1.03 14.11 24.76
CA PHE A 367 -1.50 13.79 26.11
C PHE A 367 -1.29 12.33 26.50
N ARG A 368 -0.83 11.47 25.59
CA ARG A 368 -0.38 10.13 25.95
C ARG A 368 1.03 10.25 26.54
N PRO A 369 1.27 9.81 27.79
CA PRO A 369 2.61 9.81 28.34
C PRO A 369 3.52 9.02 27.40
N ASN A 370 4.70 9.57 27.09
CA ASN A 370 5.75 8.78 26.46
C ASN A 370 5.95 7.53 27.33
N PRO A 371 5.98 6.32 26.75
CA PRO A 371 6.37 5.15 27.52
C PRO A 371 7.75 5.42 28.14
N PRO A 372 8.01 4.93 29.35
CA PRO A 372 9.34 5.02 29.93
C PRO A 372 10.32 4.43 28.92
N GLN A 373 11.32 5.22 28.53
CA GLN A 373 12.38 4.70 27.68
C GLN A 373 13.04 3.55 28.44
N PRO A 374 13.37 2.43 27.77
CA PRO A 374 14.10 1.36 28.43
C PRO A 374 15.37 1.98 29.02
N GLU A 375 15.55 1.84 30.34
CA GLU A 375 16.78 2.25 31.00
C GLU A 375 17.92 1.53 30.28
N VAL A 376 18.71 2.28 29.53
CA VAL A 376 19.97 1.80 28.97
C VAL A 376 20.79 1.41 30.19
N GLY A 377 20.89 0.10 30.42
CA GLY A 377 21.58 -0.46 31.57
C GLY A 377 22.96 0.16 31.68
N ALA A 378 23.14 0.98 32.70
CA ALA A 378 24.43 1.53 33.07
C ALA A 378 25.33 0.34 33.47
N ASP A 379 26.40 0.17 32.69
CA ASP A 379 27.68 -0.45 33.04
C ASP A 379 27.69 -1.44 34.23
N ALA A 380 27.61 -2.74 33.92
CA ALA A 380 28.25 -3.77 34.74
C ALA A 380 29.71 -3.93 34.29
N THR A 381 30.53 -2.92 34.53
CA THR A 381 32.00 -3.03 34.41
C THR A 381 32.65 -2.69 35.74
N GLN A 382 32.70 -3.66 36.67
CA GLN A 382 33.67 -3.69 37.77
C GLN A 382 33.62 -5.03 38.52
N ALA A 383 34.65 -5.87 38.34
CA ALA A 383 35.40 -6.52 39.41
C ALA A 383 36.31 -7.62 38.83
N SER A 384 37.54 -7.24 38.47
CA SER A 384 38.67 -8.18 38.38
C SER A 384 39.92 -7.43 38.80
N ALA A 385 40.10 -7.25 40.10
CA ALA A 385 41.38 -6.91 40.70
C ALA A 385 41.38 -7.30 42.18
N HIS A 386 42.44 -8.03 42.58
CA HIS A 386 42.80 -8.56 43.90
C HIS A 386 42.08 -9.88 44.26
N GLY A 387 42.74 -10.99 44.57
CA GLY A 387 44.13 -11.28 44.94
C GLY A 387 44.08 -12.47 45.91
N GLY A 388 44.78 -13.57 45.60
CA GLY A 388 44.80 -14.81 46.40
C GLY A 388 45.27 -16.00 45.58
#